data_AF-A0A962CH94-F1
#
_entry.id   AF-A0A962CH94-F1
#
_cell.length_a   1.000
_cell.length_b   1.000
_cell.length_c   1.000
_cell.angle_alpha   90.00
_cell.angle_beta   90.00
_cell.angle_gamma   90.00
#
_symmetry.space_group_name_H-M   'P 1'
#
loop_
_entity.id
_entity.type
_entity.pdbx_description
1 polymer ?
#
loop_
_entity_poly.entity_id
_entity_poly.type
_entity_poly.pdbx_seq_one_letter_code
_entity_poly.pdbx_strand_id
1 'polypeptide(L)'
;LGFEQLPELELEKPAGTEIYPDKPDTRTRDDGSWIYGERTRKFAIVPTRPGKLVLPEMSVVWWNTAKDQIERTVLPAHEIDVQPAAASANAPPPADTGSTPVPAIESAAPATIIYPSADSGTATRFWRGVSVVLAAAWLITLVLWLRARRDGPRAGPVQAVSKQAPARSTFMRACAMGDLVGAERALVSWAKSERPGVRNIGELIAQLADEGQRDALEELLRMRYAGASSEGLGARLSRSLRSGFAWEKAEPVEAQSEALPPLYPDRR
;
A
#
# COMPACT_ATOMS: atom_id res chain seq x y z
N LEU A 1 27.06 0.51 -7.17
CA LEU A 1 27.23 -0.83 -6.59
C LEU A 1 25.93 -1.25 -5.91
N GLY A 2 25.57 -2.53 -5.95
CA GLY A 2 24.39 -3.06 -5.24
C GLY A 2 24.63 -3.20 -3.73
N PHE A 3 23.57 -3.40 -2.95
CA PHE A 3 23.66 -3.46 -1.48
C PHE A 3 24.49 -4.65 -0.97
N GLU A 4 24.59 -5.71 -1.76
CA GLU A 4 25.30 -6.95 -1.44
C GLU A 4 26.80 -6.73 -1.25
N GLN A 5 27.35 -5.68 -1.85
CA GLN A 5 28.75 -5.30 -1.72
C GLN A 5 29.02 -4.39 -0.52
N LEU A 6 27.99 -3.96 0.19
CA LEU A 6 28.17 -3.21 1.42
C LEU A 6 28.59 -4.17 2.54
N PRO A 7 29.49 -3.76 3.46
CA PRO A 7 29.81 -4.54 4.64
C PRO A 7 28.60 -4.64 5.58
N GLU A 8 28.57 -5.68 6.39
CA GLU A 8 27.55 -5.80 7.45
C GLU A 8 27.90 -4.87 8.62
N LEU A 9 26.91 -4.13 9.12
CA LEU A 9 27.07 -3.28 10.29
C LEU A 9 26.59 -4.06 11.51
N GLU A 10 27.51 -4.32 12.42
CA GLU A 10 27.26 -4.96 13.71
C GLU A 10 27.66 -4.00 14.83
N LEU A 11 26.87 -4.00 15.90
CA LEU A 11 27.13 -3.19 17.08
C LEU A 11 27.62 -4.12 18.19
N GLU A 12 28.85 -3.92 18.67
CA GLU A 12 29.36 -4.64 19.83
C GLU A 12 28.53 -4.32 21.06
N LYS A 13 28.19 -5.33 21.87
CA LYS A 13 27.32 -5.20 23.06
C LYS A 13 28.08 -4.51 24.21
N PRO A 14 27.75 -3.25 24.58
CA PRO A 14 28.34 -2.60 25.74
C PRO A 14 27.89 -3.27 27.03
N ALA A 15 28.76 -3.26 28.04
CA ALA A 15 28.44 -3.82 29.35
C ALA A 15 27.19 -3.16 29.96
N GLY A 16 26.33 -3.95 30.60
CA GLY A 16 25.12 -3.45 31.26
C GLY A 16 23.99 -3.04 30.30
N THR A 17 24.02 -3.49 29.04
CA THR A 17 22.92 -3.29 28.08
C THR A 17 22.45 -4.61 27.51
N GLU A 18 21.20 -4.64 27.07
CA GLU A 18 20.69 -5.63 26.11
C GLU A 18 20.48 -4.97 24.76
N ILE A 19 20.90 -5.63 23.68
CA ILE A 19 20.79 -5.11 22.31
C ILE A 19 19.93 -6.05 21.49
N TYR A 20 18.92 -5.48 20.84
CA TYR A 20 18.03 -6.18 19.94
C TYR A 20 18.18 -5.58 18.53
N PRO A 21 18.81 -6.30 17.60
CA PRO A 21 18.89 -5.86 16.21
C PRO A 21 17.55 -6.07 15.50
N ASP A 22 17.13 -5.08 14.72
CA ASP A 22 16.00 -5.22 13.80
C ASP A 22 16.46 -5.87 12.49
N LYS A 23 15.48 -6.29 11.68
CA LYS A 23 15.74 -6.74 10.32
C LYS A 23 16.39 -5.60 9.50
N PRO A 24 17.45 -5.89 8.73
CA PRO A 24 18.07 -4.88 7.86
C PRO A 24 17.07 -4.42 6.78
N ASP A 25 17.03 -3.11 6.50
CA ASP A 25 16.38 -2.56 5.31
C ASP A 25 17.45 -2.38 4.22
N THR A 26 17.37 -3.16 3.16
CA THR A 26 18.33 -3.16 2.06
C THR A 26 17.64 -2.84 0.74
N ARG A 27 18.22 -1.93 -0.03
CA ARG A 27 17.68 -1.49 -1.32
C ARG A 27 18.78 -1.46 -2.36
N THR A 28 18.44 -1.81 -3.59
CA THR A 28 19.26 -1.50 -4.76
C THR A 28 18.40 -0.80 -5.78
N ARG A 29 18.85 0.38 -6.21
CA ARG A 29 18.20 1.22 -7.20
C ARG A 29 19.12 1.33 -8.41
N ASP A 30 18.56 1.19 -9.59
CA ASP A 30 19.23 1.46 -10.86
C ASP A 30 18.56 2.68 -11.49
N ASP A 31 19.37 3.70 -11.83
CA ASP A 31 18.92 4.93 -12.49
C ASP A 31 19.39 4.99 -13.97
N GLY A 32 19.81 3.86 -14.53
CA GLY A 32 20.32 3.70 -15.90
C GLY A 32 21.78 4.13 -16.08
N SER A 33 22.25 5.12 -15.31
CA SER A 33 23.66 5.56 -15.31
C SER A 33 24.46 5.00 -14.15
N TRP A 34 23.80 4.69 -13.03
CA TRP A 34 24.43 4.25 -11.80
C TRP A 34 23.53 3.27 -11.06
N ILE A 35 24.18 2.29 -10.45
CA ILE A 35 23.55 1.38 -9.48
C ILE A 35 23.86 1.91 -8.09
N TYR A 36 22.85 2.10 -7.26
CA TYR A 36 22.94 2.57 -5.88
C TYR A 36 22.46 1.49 -4.91
N GLY A 37 23.30 1.09 -3.97
CA GLY A 37 22.97 0.16 -2.90
C GLY A 37 22.84 0.92 -1.59
N GLU A 38 21.77 0.65 -0.83
CA GLU A 38 21.54 1.21 0.49
C GLU A 38 21.31 0.07 1.49
N ARG A 39 21.93 0.14 2.67
CA ARG A 39 21.68 -0.76 3.79
C ARG A 39 21.52 0.05 5.07
N THR A 40 20.35 -0.07 5.70
CA THR A 40 20.03 0.56 6.99
C THR A 40 19.88 -0.52 8.07
N ARG A 41 20.56 -0.32 9.21
CA ARG A 41 20.49 -1.18 10.40
C ARG A 41 19.94 -0.38 11.58
N LYS A 42 19.03 -0.97 12.34
CA LYS A 42 18.46 -0.39 13.56
C LYS A 42 18.72 -1.35 14.72
N PHE A 43 19.09 -0.78 15.86
CA PHE A 43 19.35 -1.51 17.09
C PHE A 43 18.57 -0.86 18.22
N ALA A 44 17.80 -1.65 18.96
CA ALA A 44 17.19 -1.22 20.21
C ALA A 44 18.13 -1.57 21.37
N ILE A 45 18.58 -0.56 22.10
CA ILE A 45 19.50 -0.71 23.23
C ILE A 45 18.72 -0.46 24.51
N VAL A 46 18.68 -1.45 25.39
CA VAL A 46 17.99 -1.39 26.69
C VAL A 46 19.04 -1.40 27.81
N PRO A 47 19.29 -0.26 28.47
CA PRO A 47 20.17 -0.23 29.63
C PRO A 47 19.58 -1.02 30.81
N THR A 48 20.42 -1.81 31.49
CA THR A 48 20.01 -2.62 32.66
C THR A 48 20.49 -2.02 33.98
N ARG A 49 21.37 -1.01 33.94
CA ARG A 49 21.91 -0.33 35.11
C ARG A 49 22.01 1.17 34.84
N PRO A 50 21.78 2.01 35.87
CA PRO A 50 22.07 3.43 35.76
C PRO A 50 23.57 3.70 35.72
N GLY A 51 23.95 4.82 35.13
CA GLY A 51 25.32 5.27 34.95
C GLY A 51 25.65 5.58 33.49
N LYS A 52 26.94 5.80 33.23
CA LYS A 52 27.43 6.10 31.89
C LYS A 52 27.41 4.85 30.99
N LEU A 53 26.65 4.92 29.91
CA LEU A 53 26.67 3.96 28.81
C LEU A 53 27.52 4.51 27.68
N VAL A 54 28.57 3.79 27.30
CA VAL A 54 29.43 4.14 26.17
C VAL A 54 29.09 3.23 24.99
N LEU A 55 28.61 3.81 23.89
CA LEU A 55 28.52 3.14 22.61
C LEU A 55 29.90 3.21 21.96
N PRO A 56 30.50 2.06 21.57
CA PRO A 56 31.83 2.03 21.00
C PRO A 56 31.87 2.74 19.64
N GLU A 57 33.07 3.17 19.26
CA GLU A 57 33.36 3.63 17.91
C GLU A 57 33.09 2.51 16.90
N MET A 58 32.47 2.84 15.77
CA MET A 58 32.27 1.91 14.66
C MET A 58 33.03 2.42 13.44
N SER A 59 33.71 1.53 12.72
CA SER A 59 34.42 1.93 11.49
C SER A 59 34.09 1.03 10.32
N VAL A 60 33.97 1.63 9.14
CA VAL A 60 33.67 0.96 7.88
C VAL A 60 34.82 1.23 6.91
N VAL A 61 35.43 0.16 6.41
CA VAL A 61 36.45 0.22 5.37
C VAL A 61 35.77 -0.03 4.02
N TRP A 62 36.02 0.81 3.04
CA TRP A 62 35.37 0.75 1.74
C TRP A 62 36.30 1.24 0.62
N TRP A 63 36.04 0.80 -0.61
CA TRP A 63 36.76 1.28 -1.79
C TRP A 63 36.14 2.57 -2.31
N ASN A 64 36.90 3.67 -2.27
CA ASN A 64 36.46 4.93 -2.84
C ASN A 64 36.73 4.94 -4.36
N THR A 65 35.69 4.73 -5.15
CA THR A 65 35.78 4.72 -6.62
C THR A 65 36.12 6.07 -7.24
N ALA A 66 35.94 7.19 -6.53
CA ALA A 66 36.31 8.51 -7.02
C ALA A 66 37.80 8.81 -6.85
N LYS A 67 38.46 8.19 -5.85
CA LYS A 67 39.89 8.35 -5.56
C LYS A 67 40.72 7.10 -5.88
N ASP A 68 40.06 6.03 -6.30
CA ASP A 68 40.64 4.72 -6.61
C ASP A 68 41.54 4.16 -5.48
N GLN A 69 41.06 4.26 -4.24
CA GLN A 69 41.81 3.83 -3.05
C GLN A 69 40.89 3.31 -1.94
N ILE A 70 41.45 2.55 -1.00
CA ILE A 70 40.75 2.16 0.23
C ILE A 70 40.63 3.38 1.15
N GLU A 71 39.42 3.64 1.63
CA GLU A 71 39.15 4.63 2.66
C GLU A 71 38.47 3.99 3.87
N ARG A 72 38.62 4.66 5.03
CA ARG A 72 38.00 4.28 6.29
C ARG A 72 37.13 5.42 6.78
N THR A 73 35.86 5.13 7.02
CA THR A 73 34.92 6.05 7.65
C THR A 73 34.67 5.59 9.08
N VAL A 74 34.70 6.53 10.02
CA VAL A 74 34.59 6.25 11.45
C VAL A 74 33.39 7.00 12.01
N LEU A 75 32.52 6.29 12.71
CA LEU A 75 31.46 6.82 13.54
C LEU A 75 31.99 6.86 14.99
N PRO A 76 32.20 8.05 15.58
CA PRO A 76 32.83 8.18 16.88
C PRO A 76 31.99 7.53 17.98
N ALA A 77 32.67 7.13 19.07
CA ALA A 77 32.01 6.64 20.28
C ALA A 77 31.03 7.70 20.83
N HIS A 78 29.93 7.23 21.42
CA HIS A 78 28.89 8.11 21.96
C HIS A 78 28.57 7.75 23.42
N GLU A 79 28.58 8.74 24.30
CA GLU A 79 28.23 8.56 25.71
C GLU A 79 26.77 8.95 25.96
N ILE A 80 26.04 8.06 26.64
CA ILE A 80 24.66 8.29 27.09
C ILE A 80 24.64 8.15 28.61
N ASP A 81 24.08 9.14 29.30
CA ASP A 81 23.90 9.09 30.76
C ASP A 81 22.55 8.44 31.10
N VAL A 82 22.59 7.24 31.67
CA VAL A 82 21.40 6.45 32.03
C VAL A 82 21.01 6.78 33.46
N GLN A 83 19.89 7.47 33.63
CA GLN A 83 19.38 7.82 34.94
C GLN A 83 18.79 6.59 35.67
N PRO A 84 18.87 6.54 37.02
CA PRO A 84 18.16 5.54 37.81
C PRO A 84 16.67 5.53 37.49
N ALA A 85 16.10 4.32 37.43
CA ALA A 85 14.66 4.19 37.45
C ALA A 85 14.13 4.87 38.71
N ALA A 86 13.20 5.82 38.55
CA ALA A 86 12.58 6.46 39.69
C ALA A 86 11.90 5.38 40.54
N ALA A 87 12.37 5.21 41.78
CA ALA A 87 11.71 4.36 42.74
C ALA A 87 10.30 4.93 42.97
N SER A 88 9.29 4.25 42.45
CA SER A 88 7.91 4.63 42.69
C SER A 88 7.66 4.50 44.20
N ALA A 89 7.34 5.61 44.88
CA ALA A 89 7.07 5.68 46.32
C ALA A 89 5.80 4.93 46.79
N ASN A 90 5.28 4.03 45.95
CA ASN A 90 4.11 3.19 46.21
C ASN A 90 4.50 1.71 46.43
N ALA A 91 5.69 1.47 46.99
CA ALA A 91 5.91 0.21 47.70
C ALA A 91 5.04 0.25 48.98
N PRO A 92 4.15 -0.74 49.22
CA PRO A 92 3.42 -0.83 50.47
C PRO A 92 4.42 -0.81 51.64
N PRO A 93 4.12 -0.11 52.76
CA PRO A 93 5.01 -0.15 53.91
C PRO A 93 5.20 -1.61 54.32
N PRO A 94 6.43 -2.06 54.62
CA PRO A 94 6.63 -3.37 55.21
C PRO A 94 5.81 -3.44 56.50
N ALA A 95 4.98 -4.47 56.61
CA ALA A 95 4.21 -4.71 57.82
C ALA A 95 5.20 -4.91 58.99
N ASP A 96 5.01 -4.13 60.04
CA ASP A 96 5.63 -4.37 61.33
C ASP A 96 5.24 -5.77 61.82
N THR A 97 6.18 -6.70 61.80
CA THR A 97 6.16 -7.87 62.69
C THR A 97 7.38 -7.79 63.58
N GLY A 98 7.13 -7.43 64.84
CA GLY A 98 8.13 -7.57 65.89
C GLY A 98 8.55 -9.03 66.09
N SER A 99 9.82 -9.16 66.48
CA SER A 99 10.46 -10.29 67.16
C SER A 99 11.14 -11.39 66.31
N THR A 100 12.48 -11.31 66.35
CA THR A 100 13.49 -12.40 66.44
C THR A 100 14.10 -12.91 65.12
N PRO A 101 15.44 -13.10 65.04
CA PRO A 101 16.15 -13.31 63.77
C PRO A 101 16.34 -14.78 63.41
N VAL A 102 16.55 -15.05 62.11
CA VAL A 102 17.48 -16.02 61.46
C VAL A 102 16.94 -16.36 60.04
N PRO A 103 17.79 -16.46 58.98
CA PRO A 103 17.35 -16.34 57.59
C PRO A 103 17.12 -17.70 56.91
N ALA A 104 16.17 -17.75 55.99
CA ALA A 104 16.09 -18.79 54.96
C ALA A 104 15.46 -18.24 53.67
N ILE A 105 16.11 -18.58 52.57
CA ILE A 105 15.85 -18.21 51.18
C ILE A 105 14.57 -18.89 50.69
N GLU A 106 13.65 -18.19 50.02
CA GLU A 106 12.96 -18.79 48.87
C GLU A 106 12.14 -17.81 47.99
N SER A 107 12.35 -18.01 46.68
CA SER A 107 11.40 -17.84 45.56
C SER A 107 10.84 -16.45 45.23
N ALA A 108 11.56 -15.75 44.33
CA ALA A 108 11.02 -14.61 43.59
C ALA A 108 10.23 -15.09 42.36
N ALA A 109 8.91 -15.02 42.45
CA ALA A 109 7.98 -15.07 41.31
C ALA A 109 8.00 -13.72 40.54
N PRO A 110 7.58 -13.69 39.26
CA PRO A 110 8.04 -12.71 38.29
C PRO A 110 7.52 -11.29 38.56
N ALA A 111 8.39 -10.31 38.34
CA ALA A 111 8.07 -8.90 38.44
C ALA A 111 6.99 -8.51 37.42
N THR A 112 5.82 -8.16 37.91
CA THR A 112 4.77 -7.49 37.15
C THR A 112 5.30 -6.17 36.62
N ILE A 113 5.31 -6.01 35.29
CA ILE A 113 5.59 -4.74 34.62
C ILE A 113 4.46 -3.76 34.95
N ILE A 114 4.76 -2.74 35.75
CA ILE A 114 3.84 -1.65 36.07
C ILE A 114 4.09 -0.55 35.04
N TYR A 115 3.11 -0.36 34.14
CA TYR A 115 3.07 0.79 33.25
C TYR A 115 2.84 2.07 34.07
N PRO A 116 3.43 3.23 33.69
CA PRO A 116 3.11 4.49 34.33
C PRO A 116 1.62 4.78 34.11
N SER A 117 0.83 4.68 35.18
CA SER A 117 -0.55 5.15 35.19
C SER A 117 -0.52 6.63 34.82
N ALA A 118 -1.24 6.98 33.75
CA ALA A 118 -1.40 8.35 33.31
C ALA A 118 -2.07 9.17 34.43
N ASP A 119 -1.26 9.85 35.24
CA ASP A 119 -1.70 10.99 36.00
C ASP A 119 -2.28 12.00 35.02
N SER A 120 -3.60 12.19 35.06
CA SER A 120 -4.30 13.43 34.68
C SER A 120 -5.81 13.22 34.68
N GLY A 121 -6.46 13.37 35.83
CA GLY A 121 -7.92 13.45 35.94
C GLY A 121 -8.54 14.62 35.14
N THR A 122 -7.74 15.63 34.77
CA THR A 122 -8.12 16.76 33.92
C THR A 122 -7.93 16.48 32.43
N ALA A 123 -6.80 15.91 32.01
CA ALA A 123 -6.57 15.56 30.60
C ALA A 123 -7.52 14.45 30.12
N THR A 124 -7.83 13.47 30.97
CA THR A 124 -8.82 12.42 30.65
C THR A 124 -10.25 12.98 30.52
N ARG A 125 -10.63 13.99 31.31
CA ARG A 125 -11.93 14.67 31.15
C ARG A 125 -12.01 15.47 29.85
N PHE A 126 -10.94 16.18 29.48
CA PHE A 126 -10.88 16.91 28.21
C PHE A 126 -11.00 15.96 27.01
N TRP A 127 -10.19 14.91 26.96
CA TRP A 127 -10.24 13.92 25.87
C TRP A 127 -11.58 13.17 25.82
N ARG A 128 -12.20 12.88 26.97
CA ARG A 128 -13.56 12.32 27.02
C ARG A 128 -14.59 13.28 26.45
N GLY A 129 -14.51 14.57 26.79
CA GLY A 129 -15.38 15.61 26.22
C GLY A 129 -15.24 15.71 24.70
N VAL A 130 -14.00 15.79 24.21
CA VAL A 130 -13.70 15.81 22.76
C VAL A 130 -14.22 14.54 22.07
N SER A 131 -14.01 13.37 22.67
CA SER A 131 -14.48 12.09 22.11
C SER A 131 -16.01 12.02 22.03
N VAL A 132 -16.72 12.51 23.05
CA VAL A 132 -18.19 12.55 23.06
C VAL A 132 -18.73 13.51 22.00
N VAL A 133 -18.12 14.70 21.86
CA VAL A 133 -18.50 15.67 20.82
C VAL A 133 -18.26 15.08 19.43
N LEU A 134 -17.11 14.42 19.22
CA LEU A 134 -16.78 13.79 17.94
C LEU A 134 -17.73 12.63 17.63
N ALA A 135 -18.05 11.79 18.61
CA ALA A 135 -19.03 10.71 18.47
C ALA A 135 -20.44 11.25 18.14
N ALA A 136 -20.87 12.33 18.80
CA ALA A 136 -22.13 12.99 18.51
C ALA A 136 -22.14 13.58 17.08
N ALA A 137 -21.05 14.22 16.66
CA ALA A 137 -20.90 14.73 15.30
C ALA A 137 -20.96 13.59 14.27
N TRP A 138 -20.28 12.47 14.51
CA TRP A 138 -20.37 11.27 13.66
C TRP A 138 -21.78 10.69 13.57
N LEU A 139 -22.50 10.61 14.70
CA LEU A 139 -23.89 10.15 14.72
C LEU A 139 -24.82 11.10 13.95
N ILE A 140 -24.65 12.41 14.11
CA ILE A 140 -25.42 13.41 13.35
C ILE A 140 -25.12 13.26 11.86
N THR A 141 -23.85 13.12 11.49
CA THR A 141 -23.42 12.96 10.10
C THR A 141 -24.00 11.67 9.51
N LEU A 142 -23.99 10.56 10.26
CA LEU A 142 -24.59 9.29 9.88
C LEU A 142 -26.11 9.42 9.71
N VAL A 143 -26.81 10.08 10.62
CA VAL A 143 -28.26 10.30 10.55
C VAL A 143 -28.62 11.19 9.36
N LEU A 144 -27.89 12.28 9.13
CA LEU A 144 -28.07 13.16 7.99
C LEU A 144 -27.76 12.44 6.67
N TRP A 145 -26.74 11.59 6.65
CA TRP A 145 -26.39 10.78 5.48
C TRP A 145 -27.42 9.67 5.20
N LEU A 146 -27.93 9.01 6.24
CA LEU A 146 -29.03 8.03 6.12
C LEU A 146 -30.34 8.70 5.69
N ARG A 147 -30.60 9.93 6.14
CA ARG A 147 -31.73 10.74 5.67
C ARG A 147 -31.53 11.19 4.23
N ALA A 148 -30.36 11.72 3.86
CA ALA A 148 -30.04 12.08 2.49
C ALA A 148 -30.07 10.89 1.52
N ARG A 149 -29.77 9.67 2.01
CA ARG A 149 -29.95 8.42 1.24
C ARG A 149 -31.40 7.97 1.15
N ARG A 150 -32.24 8.29 2.13
CA ARG A 150 -33.70 8.05 2.09
C ARG A 150 -34.45 9.09 1.27
N ASP A 151 -33.94 10.32 1.24
CA ASP A 151 -34.40 11.44 0.42
C ASP A 151 -33.69 11.48 -0.94
N GLY A 152 -32.89 10.44 -1.26
CA GLY A 152 -32.61 10.08 -2.64
C GLY A 152 -33.93 9.93 -3.39
N PRO A 153 -33.98 10.27 -4.70
CA PRO A 153 -35.23 10.38 -5.44
C PRO A 153 -36.02 9.11 -5.21
N ARG A 154 -37.26 9.28 -4.72
CA ARG A 154 -38.19 8.22 -4.33
C ARG A 154 -38.32 7.22 -5.48
N ALA A 155 -37.43 6.24 -5.49
CA ALA A 155 -37.44 5.15 -6.43
C ALA A 155 -38.61 4.29 -6.00
N GLY A 156 -39.59 4.15 -6.90
CA GLY A 156 -40.63 3.15 -6.78
C GLY A 156 -40.03 1.75 -6.56
N PRO A 157 -40.85 0.78 -6.17
CA PRO A 157 -40.38 -0.52 -5.70
C PRO A 157 -39.43 -1.15 -6.73
N VAL A 158 -38.18 -1.34 -6.33
CA VAL A 158 -37.21 -2.09 -7.14
C VAL A 158 -37.66 -3.55 -7.07
N GLN A 159 -38.40 -3.97 -8.09
CA GLN A 159 -38.51 -5.37 -8.44
C GLN A 159 -37.09 -5.92 -8.60
N ALA A 160 -36.81 -7.00 -7.88
CA ALA A 160 -35.71 -7.88 -8.21
C ALA A 160 -35.89 -8.33 -9.66
N VAL A 161 -35.12 -7.75 -10.58
CA VAL A 161 -35.00 -8.25 -11.95
C VAL A 161 -33.55 -8.59 -12.19
N SER A 162 -33.21 -9.82 -11.84
CA SER A 162 -32.25 -10.63 -12.57
C SER A 162 -32.72 -10.81 -14.03
N LYS A 163 -32.47 -9.80 -14.85
CA LYS A 163 -32.27 -9.96 -16.30
C LYS A 163 -31.22 -8.94 -16.66
N GLN A 164 -30.11 -9.42 -17.23
CA GLN A 164 -29.04 -8.60 -17.79
C GLN A 164 -29.65 -7.36 -18.45
N ALA A 165 -29.48 -6.18 -17.84
CA ALA A 165 -29.68 -4.96 -18.59
C ALA A 165 -28.75 -5.08 -19.81
N PRO A 166 -29.22 -4.85 -21.04
CA PRO A 166 -28.38 -5.03 -22.22
C PRO A 166 -27.12 -4.21 -22.00
N ALA A 167 -25.94 -4.80 -22.12
CA ALA A 167 -24.66 -4.16 -21.75
C ALA A 167 -24.49 -2.74 -22.36
N ARG A 168 -25.16 -2.49 -23.49
CA ARG A 168 -25.38 -1.18 -24.12
C ARG A 168 -26.02 -0.11 -23.21
N SER A 169 -27.08 -0.42 -22.45
CA SER A 169 -27.74 0.57 -21.57
C SER A 169 -26.86 0.96 -20.39
N THR A 170 -26.08 0.01 -19.86
CA THR A 170 -25.07 0.28 -18.83
C THR A 170 -23.96 1.19 -19.37
N PHE A 171 -23.51 0.96 -20.61
CA PHE A 171 -22.55 1.82 -21.29
C PHE A 171 -23.08 3.25 -21.49
N MET A 172 -24.29 3.39 -22.02
CA MET A 172 -24.92 4.70 -22.25
C MET A 172 -25.11 5.48 -20.93
N ARG A 173 -25.44 4.77 -19.84
CA ARG A 173 -25.57 5.34 -18.51
C ARG A 173 -24.22 5.81 -17.94
N ALA A 174 -23.16 5.03 -18.09
CA ALA A 174 -21.83 5.41 -17.65
C ALA A 174 -21.31 6.64 -18.43
N CYS A 175 -21.57 6.70 -19.74
CA CYS A 175 -21.26 7.86 -20.57
C CYS A 175 -22.02 9.12 -20.14
N ALA A 176 -23.29 9.00 -19.73
CA ALA A 176 -24.09 10.12 -19.26
C ALA A 176 -23.62 10.66 -17.90
N MET A 177 -23.04 9.82 -17.05
CA MET A 177 -22.48 10.21 -15.75
C MET A 177 -21.03 10.72 -15.82
N GLY A 178 -20.39 10.65 -16.99
CA GLY A 178 -18.97 10.96 -17.12
C GLY A 178 -18.05 9.92 -16.47
N ASP A 179 -18.56 8.73 -16.13
CA ASP A 179 -17.75 7.64 -15.57
C ASP A 179 -17.03 6.89 -16.69
N LEU A 180 -15.79 7.30 -16.97
CA LEU A 180 -14.96 6.73 -18.03
C LEU A 180 -14.53 5.29 -17.73
N VAL A 181 -14.32 4.96 -16.45
CA VAL A 181 -13.91 3.61 -16.01
C VAL A 181 -15.08 2.65 -16.12
N GLY A 182 -16.26 3.09 -15.69
CA GLY A 182 -17.51 2.35 -15.89
C GLY A 182 -17.84 2.17 -17.37
N ALA A 183 -17.63 3.19 -18.19
CA ALA A 183 -17.87 3.14 -19.63
C ALA A 183 -16.98 2.13 -20.33
N GLU A 184 -15.67 2.08 -20.02
CA GLU A 184 -14.77 1.05 -20.57
C GLU A 184 -15.26 -0.38 -20.26
N ARG A 185 -15.57 -0.66 -18.99
CA ARG A 185 -15.93 -2.03 -18.58
C ARG A 185 -17.24 -2.46 -19.21
N ALA A 186 -18.20 -1.55 -19.28
CA ALA A 186 -19.49 -1.77 -19.94
C ALA A 186 -19.33 -1.93 -21.47
N LEU A 187 -18.39 -1.23 -22.08
CA LEU A 187 -18.09 -1.34 -23.50
C LEU A 187 -17.50 -2.71 -23.84
N VAL A 188 -16.50 -3.18 -23.08
CA VAL A 188 -15.88 -4.50 -23.30
C VAL A 188 -16.89 -5.63 -23.06
N SER A 189 -17.74 -5.51 -22.05
CA SER A 189 -18.79 -6.52 -21.82
C SER A 189 -19.86 -6.51 -22.91
N TRP A 190 -20.18 -5.34 -23.46
CA TRP A 190 -21.06 -5.21 -24.62
C TRP A 190 -20.43 -5.80 -25.89
N ALA A 191 -19.17 -5.49 -26.18
CA ALA A 191 -18.45 -6.07 -27.32
C ALA A 191 -18.37 -7.61 -27.25
N LYS A 192 -18.10 -8.18 -26.07
CA LYS A 192 -18.09 -9.64 -25.85
C LYS A 192 -19.43 -10.31 -26.15
N SER A 193 -20.53 -9.61 -25.90
CA SER A 193 -21.87 -10.16 -26.18
C SER A 193 -22.18 -10.25 -27.68
N GLU A 194 -21.51 -9.45 -28.51
CA GLU A 194 -21.73 -9.42 -29.96
C GLU A 194 -20.66 -10.20 -30.73
N ARG A 195 -19.40 -10.20 -30.25
CA ARG A 195 -18.31 -11.06 -30.73
C ARG A 195 -17.52 -11.64 -29.55
N PRO A 196 -17.56 -12.97 -29.32
CA PRO A 196 -16.85 -13.60 -28.20
C PRO A 196 -15.32 -13.56 -28.32
N GLY A 197 -14.77 -13.12 -29.46
CA GLY A 197 -13.33 -12.96 -29.69
C GLY A 197 -12.73 -11.68 -29.11
N VAL A 198 -13.53 -10.68 -28.73
CA VAL A 198 -13.01 -9.38 -28.25
C VAL A 198 -12.71 -9.42 -26.75
N ARG A 199 -11.44 -9.27 -26.38
CA ARG A 199 -11.00 -9.31 -24.97
C ARG A 199 -10.67 -7.93 -24.42
N ASN A 200 -10.26 -7.00 -25.26
CA ASN A 200 -9.86 -5.65 -24.88
C ASN A 200 -10.37 -4.59 -25.89
N ILE A 201 -10.27 -3.31 -25.53
CA ILE A 201 -10.72 -2.19 -26.39
C ILE A 201 -9.84 -2.05 -27.64
N GLY A 202 -8.55 -2.40 -27.60
CA GLY A 202 -7.68 -2.33 -28.78
C GLY A 202 -8.12 -3.29 -29.90
N GLU A 203 -8.47 -4.52 -29.54
CA GLU A 203 -9.04 -5.52 -30.44
C GLU A 203 -10.42 -5.10 -30.96
N LEU A 204 -11.20 -4.38 -30.14
CA LEU A 204 -12.47 -3.79 -30.56
C LEU A 204 -12.24 -2.74 -31.66
N ILE A 205 -11.35 -1.77 -31.42
CA ILE A 205 -11.02 -0.70 -32.38
C ILE A 205 -10.57 -1.30 -33.72
N ALA A 206 -9.73 -2.33 -33.68
CA ALA A 206 -9.24 -3.01 -34.89
C ALA A 206 -10.34 -3.73 -35.70
N GLN A 207 -11.46 -4.09 -35.08
CA GLN A 207 -12.56 -4.83 -35.73
C GLN A 207 -13.75 -3.96 -36.12
N LEU A 208 -13.75 -2.69 -35.74
CA LEU A 208 -14.76 -1.70 -36.13
C LEU A 208 -14.44 -1.18 -37.54
N ALA A 209 -15.43 -0.96 -38.40
CA ALA A 209 -15.29 -0.38 -39.74
C ALA A 209 -15.47 1.14 -39.77
N ASP A 210 -16.18 1.71 -38.79
CA ASP A 210 -16.49 3.14 -38.76
C ASP A 210 -15.34 3.94 -38.12
N GLU A 211 -14.74 4.84 -38.90
CA GLU A 211 -13.64 5.71 -38.44
C GLU A 211 -14.08 6.59 -37.25
N GLY A 212 -15.33 7.08 -37.27
CA GLY A 212 -15.87 7.90 -36.17
C GLY A 212 -16.00 7.16 -34.84
N GLN A 213 -16.21 5.84 -34.86
CA GLN A 213 -16.19 5.01 -33.66
C GLN A 213 -14.77 4.70 -33.20
N ARG A 214 -13.83 4.44 -34.13
CA ARG A 214 -12.41 4.21 -33.81
C ARG A 214 -11.81 5.41 -33.11
N ASP A 215 -11.96 6.61 -33.69
CA ASP A 215 -11.43 7.86 -33.12
C ASP A 215 -11.97 8.15 -31.73
N ALA A 216 -13.26 7.92 -31.50
CA ALA A 216 -13.89 8.14 -30.20
C ALA A 216 -13.34 7.19 -29.12
N LEU A 217 -13.04 5.94 -29.49
CA LEU A 217 -12.48 4.94 -28.58
C LEU A 217 -10.98 5.14 -28.33
N GLU A 218 -10.21 5.51 -29.35
CA GLU A 218 -8.81 5.89 -29.19
C GLU A 218 -8.66 7.11 -28.29
N GLU A 219 -9.54 8.09 -28.43
CA GLU A 219 -9.58 9.24 -27.54
C GLU A 219 -9.95 8.82 -26.12
N LEU A 220 -10.89 7.89 -25.91
CA LEU A 220 -11.15 7.32 -24.58
C LEU A 220 -9.90 6.67 -23.97
N LEU A 221 -9.11 5.92 -24.76
CA LEU A 221 -7.86 5.31 -24.30
C LEU A 221 -6.81 6.38 -23.98
N ARG A 222 -6.63 7.36 -24.87
CA ARG A 222 -5.72 8.49 -24.66
C ARG A 222 -6.05 9.22 -23.37
N MET A 223 -7.33 9.46 -23.10
CA MET A 223 -7.75 10.14 -21.87
C MET A 223 -7.51 9.29 -20.63
N ARG A 224 -7.74 7.97 -20.70
CA ARG A 224 -7.53 7.06 -19.57
C ARG A 224 -6.06 6.88 -19.22
N TYR A 225 -5.18 6.87 -20.20
CA TYR A 225 -3.76 6.59 -19.99
C TYR A 225 -2.87 7.85 -19.97
N ALA A 226 -3.28 8.96 -20.60
CA ALA A 226 -2.53 10.22 -20.64
C ALA A 226 -3.07 11.31 -19.68
N GLY A 227 -4.19 11.07 -18.99
CA GLY A 227 -4.64 11.89 -17.85
C GLY A 227 -5.17 13.30 -18.19
N ALA A 228 -5.72 13.51 -19.39
CA ALA A 228 -6.29 14.80 -19.78
C ALA A 228 -7.75 14.99 -19.32
N SER A 229 -8.23 16.25 -19.28
CA SER A 229 -9.61 16.63 -18.87
C SER A 229 -10.63 16.43 -20.00
N SER A 230 -11.70 15.69 -19.73
CA SER A 230 -12.72 15.32 -20.71
C SER A 230 -13.99 16.17 -20.60
N GLU A 231 -14.01 17.34 -21.21
CA GLU A 231 -15.28 18.05 -21.39
C GLU A 231 -16.01 17.46 -22.62
N GLY A 232 -17.15 16.81 -22.40
CA GLY A 232 -18.04 16.32 -23.48
C GLY A 232 -17.71 14.97 -24.12
N LEU A 233 -16.68 14.23 -23.67
CA LEU A 233 -16.29 12.93 -24.24
C LEU A 233 -17.41 11.87 -24.14
N GLY A 234 -18.10 11.79 -22.99
CA GLY A 234 -19.23 10.87 -22.81
C GLY A 234 -20.39 11.14 -23.78
N ALA A 235 -20.63 12.40 -24.14
CA ALA A 235 -21.65 12.76 -25.12
C ALA A 235 -21.27 12.37 -26.55
N ARG A 236 -19.97 12.43 -26.90
CA ARG A 236 -19.47 11.97 -28.21
C ARG A 236 -19.52 10.45 -28.33
N LEU A 237 -19.05 9.73 -27.32
CA LEU A 237 -19.08 8.26 -27.26
C LEU A 237 -20.50 7.71 -27.35
N SER A 238 -21.43 8.28 -26.59
CA SER A 238 -22.83 7.86 -26.64
C SER A 238 -23.52 8.23 -27.95
N ARG A 239 -22.99 9.18 -28.74
CA ARG A 239 -23.49 9.53 -30.07
C ARG A 239 -22.96 8.58 -31.15
N SER A 240 -21.65 8.32 -31.17
CA SER A 240 -21.02 7.44 -32.16
C SER A 240 -21.45 5.97 -32.01
N LEU A 241 -21.64 5.51 -30.77
CA LEU A 241 -22.08 4.14 -30.48
C LEU A 241 -23.60 4.04 -30.27
N ARG A 242 -24.37 5.10 -30.59
CA ARG A 242 -25.84 5.09 -30.46
C ARG A 242 -26.48 4.08 -31.39
N SER A 243 -25.92 3.81 -32.57
CA SER A 243 -26.46 2.86 -33.55
C SER A 243 -26.04 1.41 -33.28
N GLY A 244 -25.03 1.17 -32.44
CA GLY A 244 -24.39 -0.13 -32.24
C GLY A 244 -22.95 -0.13 -32.78
N PHE A 245 -22.28 -1.28 -32.75
CA PHE A 245 -20.95 -1.42 -33.32
C PHE A 245 -21.05 -1.62 -34.84
N ALA A 246 -20.35 -0.78 -35.61
CA ALA A 246 -20.19 -0.98 -37.04
C ALA A 246 -19.01 -1.92 -37.26
N TRP A 247 -19.25 -3.22 -37.33
CA TRP A 247 -18.19 -4.21 -37.52
C TRP A 247 -17.68 -4.22 -38.96
N GLU A 248 -16.38 -4.46 -39.16
CA GLU A 248 -15.88 -4.87 -40.46
C GLU A 248 -16.58 -6.17 -40.88
N LYS A 249 -17.13 -6.16 -42.11
CA LYS A 249 -17.68 -7.35 -42.74
C LYS A 249 -16.53 -8.36 -42.83
N ALA A 250 -16.72 -9.53 -42.26
CA ALA A 250 -15.81 -10.64 -42.49
C ALA A 250 -15.83 -10.94 -43.99
N GLU A 251 -14.75 -10.63 -44.70
CA GLU A 251 -14.47 -11.37 -45.92
C GLU A 251 -14.34 -12.85 -45.54
N PRO A 252 -14.98 -13.77 -46.28
CA PRO A 252 -14.79 -15.18 -46.05
C PRO A 252 -13.32 -15.49 -46.37
N VAL A 253 -12.51 -15.62 -45.33
CA VAL A 253 -11.19 -16.24 -45.46
C VAL A 253 -11.46 -17.70 -45.82
N GLU A 254 -11.40 -18.00 -47.12
CA GLU A 254 -11.28 -19.36 -47.61
C GLU A 254 -10.17 -20.03 -46.81
N ALA A 255 -10.50 -21.18 -46.22
CA ALA A 255 -9.56 -22.03 -45.53
C ALA A 255 -8.53 -22.57 -46.53
N GLN A 256 -7.52 -21.77 -46.84
CA GLN A 256 -6.29 -22.26 -47.42
C GLN A 256 -5.53 -22.98 -46.31
N SER A 257 -5.86 -24.27 -46.18
CA SER A 257 -5.00 -25.26 -45.56
C SER A 257 -3.73 -25.36 -46.41
N GLU A 258 -2.78 -24.45 -46.22
CA GLU A 258 -1.46 -24.55 -46.82
C GLU A 258 -0.44 -24.88 -45.73
N ALA A 259 -0.30 -26.19 -45.56
CA ALA A 259 0.85 -26.94 -45.07
C ALA A 259 1.98 -26.12 -44.42
N LEU A 260 2.11 -26.24 -43.09
CA LEU A 260 3.39 -26.03 -42.44
C LEU A 260 4.45 -26.92 -43.13
N PRO A 261 5.59 -26.35 -43.59
CA PRO A 261 6.67 -27.15 -44.14
C PRO A 261 7.21 -28.12 -43.08
N PRO A 262 7.44 -29.41 -43.41
CA PRO A 262 7.99 -30.36 -42.45
C PRO A 262 9.44 -29.98 -42.08
N LEU A 263 9.70 -29.88 -40.77
CA LEU A 263 10.95 -29.42 -40.17
C LEU A 263 12.14 -30.40 -40.27
N TYR A 264 12.04 -31.48 -41.05
CA TYR A 264 13.14 -32.44 -41.23
C TYR A 264 13.22 -32.93 -42.68
N PRO A 265 14.42 -32.91 -43.32
CA PRO A 265 14.66 -33.64 -44.55
C PRO A 265 14.79 -35.14 -44.27
N ASP A 266 14.16 -35.97 -45.09
CA ASP A 266 14.28 -37.42 -45.06
C ASP A 266 15.73 -37.87 -45.25
N ARG A 267 16.27 -38.63 -44.29
CA ARG A 267 17.54 -39.34 -44.47
C ARG A 267 17.33 -40.52 -45.41
N ARG A 268 18.00 -40.50 -46.57
CA ARG A 268 18.47 -41.71 -47.25
C ARG A 268 19.95 -41.60 -47.51
#